data_AF-A0A0S8IS51-F1
#
_entry.id   AF-A0A0S8IS51-F1
#
_cell.length_a   1.000
_cell.length_b   1.000
_cell.length_c   1.000
_cell.angle_alpha   90.00
_cell.angle_beta   90.00
_cell.angle_gamma   90.00
#
_symmetry.space_group_name_H-M   'P 1'
#
loop_
_entity.id
_entity.type
_entity.pdbx_description
1 polymer ?
#
loop_
_entity_poly.entity_id
_entity_poly.type
_entity_poly.pdbx_seq_one_letter_code
_entity_poly.pdbx_strand_id
1 'polypeptide(L)'
;MSAFERLVFALTVVPRLPVILILCFSGICVGLFLAFRPASCIEIQKRFYERINWRMEPISMEKEIRNTRLLGWFSITVSLATLLFIFLKPSLI
;
A
#
# COMPACT_ATOMS: atom_id res chain seq x y z
N MET A 1 31.37 -10.33 -12.60
CA MET A 1 29.90 -10.19 -12.49
C MET A 1 29.43 -8.95 -13.23
N SER A 2 28.48 -9.12 -14.13
CA SER A 2 27.76 -8.02 -14.80
C SER A 2 26.86 -7.27 -13.80
N ALA A 3 26.40 -6.07 -14.16
CA ALA A 3 25.46 -5.31 -13.31
C ALA A 3 24.13 -6.08 -13.09
N PHE A 4 23.69 -6.83 -14.10
CA PHE A 4 22.50 -7.67 -14.03
C PHE A 4 22.66 -8.82 -13.02
N GLU A 5 23.79 -9.52 -13.05
CA GLU A 5 24.07 -10.61 -12.09
C GLU A 5 24.11 -10.10 -10.65
N ARG A 6 24.65 -8.89 -10.41
CA ARG A 6 24.66 -8.26 -9.08
C ARG A 6 23.25 -7.94 -8.60
N LEU A 7 22.38 -7.45 -9.48
CA LEU A 7 20.98 -7.16 -9.15
C LEU A 7 20.22 -8.45 -8.80
N VAL A 8 20.34 -9.49 -9.62
CA VAL A 8 19.68 -10.77 -9.36
C VAL A 8 20.15 -11.38 -8.05
N PHE A 9 21.47 -11.40 -7.80
CA PHE A 9 22.02 -11.90 -6.54
C PHE A 9 21.51 -11.09 -5.33
N ALA A 10 21.50 -9.75 -5.44
CA ALA A 10 20.97 -8.90 -4.38
C ALA A 10 19.50 -9.22 -4.06
N LEU A 11 18.66 -9.42 -5.07
CA LEU A 11 17.25 -9.79 -4.90
C LEU A 11 17.07 -11.18 -4.27
N THR A 12 17.95 -12.14 -4.56
CA THR A 12 17.87 -13.48 -3.95
C THR A 12 18.23 -13.51 -2.47
N VAL A 13 19.03 -12.54 -2.01
CA VAL A 13 19.47 -12.43 -0.59
C VAL A 13 18.46 -11.67 0.26
N VAL A 14 17.49 -10.98 -0.36
CA VAL A 14 16.45 -10.24 0.38
C VAL A 14 15.65 -11.21 1.26
N PRO A 15 15.60 -10.98 2.58
CA PRO A 15 14.84 -11.82 3.47
C PRO A 15 13.34 -11.61 3.19
N ARG A 16 12.69 -12.60 2.58
CA ARG A 16 11.31 -12.50 2.09
C ARG A 16 10.30 -12.24 3.21
N LEU A 17 10.42 -12.97 4.31
CA LEU A 17 9.50 -12.86 5.45
C LEU A 17 9.43 -11.43 6.03
N PRO A 18 10.53 -10.80 6.48
CA PRO A 18 10.46 -9.45 7.04
C PRO A 18 9.98 -8.42 6.02
N VAL A 19 10.30 -8.57 4.73
CA VAL A 19 9.76 -7.69 3.68
C VAL A 19 8.24 -7.80 3.59
N ILE A 20 7.70 -9.02 3.55
CA ILE A 20 6.25 -9.22 3.47
C ILE A 20 5.57 -8.69 4.75
N LEU A 21 6.16 -8.88 5.92
CA LEU A 21 5.64 -8.34 7.18
C LEU A 21 5.59 -6.81 7.17
N ILE A 22 6.66 -6.15 6.70
CA ILE A 22 6.71 -4.68 6.57
C ILE A 22 5.64 -4.19 5.59
N LEU A 23 5.48 -4.86 4.45
CA LEU A 23 4.46 -4.51 3.46
C LEU A 23 3.04 -4.70 4.00
N CYS A 24 2.75 -5.79 4.70
CA CYS A 24 1.44 -6.01 5.32
C CYS A 24 1.17 -4.98 6.42
N PHE A 25 2.15 -4.71 7.28
CA PHE A 25 1.99 -3.73 8.36
C PHE A 25 1.75 -2.32 7.81
N SER A 26 2.56 -1.87 6.85
CA SER A 26 2.37 -0.59 6.17
C SER A 26 1.02 -0.53 5.43
N GLY A 27 0.63 -1.61 4.74
CA GLY A 27 -0.68 -1.73 4.10
C GLY A 27 -1.84 -1.57 5.07
N ILE A 28 -1.76 -2.19 6.26
CA ILE A 28 -2.76 -2.02 7.32
C ILE A 28 -2.77 -0.56 7.82
N CYS A 29 -1.61 0.03 8.14
CA CYS A 29 -1.54 1.41 8.62
C CYS A 29 -2.12 2.42 7.60
N VAL A 30 -1.72 2.30 6.34
CA VAL A 30 -2.23 3.14 5.24
C VAL A 30 -3.72 2.89 5.02
N GLY A 31 -4.15 1.62 5.01
CA GLY A 31 -5.55 1.25 4.86
C GLY A 31 -6.44 1.81 5.97
N LEU A 32 -5.98 1.77 7.22
CA LEU A 32 -6.67 2.39 8.36
C LEU A 32 -6.80 3.91 8.17
N PHE A 33 -5.72 4.58 7.74
CA PHE A 33 -5.75 6.00 7.47
C PHE A 33 -6.75 6.36 6.35
N LEU A 34 -6.76 5.61 5.24
CA LEU A 34 -7.71 5.77 4.14
C LEU A 34 -9.17 5.53 4.58
N ALA A 35 -9.42 4.49 5.39
CA ALA A 35 -10.76 4.13 5.84
C ALA A 35 -11.37 5.17 6.80
N PHE A 36 -10.57 5.65 7.77
CA PHE A 36 -11.05 6.53 8.84
C PHE A 36 -10.88 8.02 8.56
N ARG A 37 -9.91 8.41 7.72
CA ARG A 37 -9.63 9.81 7.38
C ARG A 37 -9.61 10.07 5.86
N PRO A 38 -10.63 9.63 5.09
CA PRO A 38 -10.61 9.73 3.63
C PRO A 38 -10.51 11.17 3.12
N ALA A 39 -11.18 12.13 3.76
CA ALA A 39 -11.09 13.55 3.37
C ALA A 39 -9.67 14.11 3.49
N SER A 40 -8.96 13.79 4.59
CA SER A 40 -7.57 14.19 4.78
C SER A 40 -6.64 13.52 3.77
N CYS A 41 -6.92 12.26 3.39
CA CYS A 41 -6.16 11.56 2.34
C CYS A 41 -6.29 12.28 0.99
N ILE A 42 -7.51 12.63 0.60
CA ILE A 42 -7.79 13.36 -0.64
C ILE A 42 -7.09 14.72 -0.61
N GLU A 43 -7.08 15.42 0.52
CA GLU A 43 -6.38 16.70 0.65
C GLU A 43 -4.86 16.56 0.52
N ILE A 44 -4.25 15.55 1.17
CA ILE A 44 -2.82 15.26 1.02
C ILE A 44 -2.49 14.95 -0.44
N GLN A 45 -3.34 14.17 -1.11
CA GLN A 45 -3.20 13.86 -2.52
C GLN A 45 -3.24 15.15 -3.36
N LYS A 46 -4.25 16.01 -3.17
CA LYS A 46 -4.33 17.31 -3.86
C LYS A 46 -3.06 18.14 -3.70
N ARG A 47 -2.59 18.30 -2.46
CA ARG A 47 -1.36 19.06 -2.15
C ARG A 47 -0.11 18.45 -2.80
N PHE A 48 -0.04 17.13 -2.95
CA PHE A 48 1.04 16.47 -3.67
C PHE A 48 0.99 16.81 -5.17
N TYR A 49 -0.18 16.70 -5.79
CA TYR A 49 -0.34 17.00 -7.21
C TYR A 49 -0.11 18.50 -7.52
N GLU A 50 -0.47 19.40 -6.61
CA GLU A 50 -0.18 20.83 -6.73
C GLU A 50 1.33 21.12 -6.85
N ARG A 51 2.19 20.35 -6.17
CA ARG A 51 3.66 20.53 -6.25
C ARG A 51 4.23 20.27 -7.63
N ILE A 52 3.56 19.45 -8.44
CA ILE A 52 3.95 19.16 -9.83
C ILE A 52 3.14 20.00 -10.83
N ASN A 53 2.57 21.12 -10.39
CA ASN A 53 1.69 22.01 -11.16
C ASN A 53 0.42 21.33 -11.71
N TRP A 54 0.00 20.21 -11.13
CA TRP A 54 -1.23 19.52 -11.51
C TRP A 54 -2.36 19.88 -10.55
N ARG A 55 -3.38 20.59 -11.02
CA ARG A 55 -4.56 20.91 -10.22
C ARG A 55 -5.58 19.78 -10.31
N MET A 56 -5.63 18.96 -9.25
CA MET A 56 -6.61 17.89 -9.12
C MET A 56 -7.81 18.38 -8.30
N GLU A 57 -9.01 18.25 -8.85
CA GLU A 57 -10.26 18.52 -8.14
C GLU A 57 -11.19 17.30 -8.20
N PRO A 58 -11.87 16.96 -7.08
CA PRO A 58 -12.81 15.85 -7.07
C PRO A 58 -14.06 16.22 -7.89
N ILE A 59 -14.46 15.34 -8.80
CA ILE A 59 -15.70 15.51 -9.58
C ILE A 59 -16.92 15.46 -8.64
N SER A 60 -16.86 14.58 -7.63
CA SER A 60 -17.87 14.46 -6.58
C SER A 60 -17.20 14.02 -5.28
N MET A 61 -17.16 14.93 -4.30
CA MET A 61 -16.48 14.68 -3.03
C MET A 61 -17.06 13.47 -2.29
N GLU A 62 -18.39 13.28 -2.34
CA GLU A 62 -19.04 12.14 -1.70
C GLU A 62 -18.61 10.79 -2.30
N LYS A 63 -18.53 10.71 -3.64
CA LYS A 63 -18.08 9.50 -4.32
C LYS A 63 -16.62 9.19 -4.02
N GLU A 64 -15.76 10.21 -4.02
CA GLU A 64 -14.34 10.05 -3.68
C GLU A 64 -14.18 9.58 -2.24
N ILE A 65 -14.86 10.20 -1.27
CA ILE A 65 -14.83 9.76 0.14
C ILE A 65 -15.23 8.29 0.27
N ARG A 66 -16.31 7.88 -0.40
CA ARG A 66 -16.79 6.49 -0.37
C ARG A 66 -15.74 5.55 -0.97
N ASN A 67 -15.17 5.90 -2.12
CA ASN A 67 -14.19 5.08 -2.82
C ASN A 67 -12.88 4.96 -2.05
N THR A 68 -12.37 6.08 -1.50
CA THR A 68 -11.16 6.09 -0.64
C THR A 68 -11.37 5.22 0.60
N ARG A 69 -12.57 5.28 1.22
CA ARG A 69 -12.89 4.42 2.36
C ARG A 69 -12.91 2.94 1.97
N LEU A 70 -13.54 2.60 0.85
CA LEU A 70 -13.55 1.22 0.33
C LEU A 70 -12.15 0.73 0.00
N LEU A 71 -11.31 1.57 -0.60
CA LEU A 71 -9.90 1.26 -0.87
C LEU A 71 -9.12 0.99 0.43
N GLY A 72 -9.37 1.77 1.48
CA GLY A 72 -8.78 1.53 2.79
C GLY A 72 -9.14 0.15 3.36
N TRP A 73 -10.43 -0.19 3.38
CA TRP A 73 -10.89 -1.50 3.83
C TRP A 73 -10.38 -2.65 2.97
N PHE A 74 -10.31 -2.46 1.66
CA PHE A 74 -9.75 -3.44 0.74
C PHE A 74 -8.26 -3.69 1.05
N SER A 75 -7.47 -2.63 1.23
CA SER A 75 -6.05 -2.73 1.57
C SER A 75 -5.80 -3.48 2.89
N ILE A 76 -6.59 -3.18 3.93
CA ILE A 76 -6.54 -3.92 5.21
C ILE A 76 -6.86 -5.39 4.98
N THR A 77 -7.94 -5.68 4.25
CA THR A 77 -8.43 -7.06 4.02
C THR A 77 -7.38 -7.90 3.29
N VAL A 78 -6.79 -7.37 2.21
CA VAL A 78 -5.73 -8.06 1.48
C VAL A 78 -4.51 -8.30 2.38
N SER A 79 -4.09 -7.30 3.16
CA SER A 79 -2.94 -7.43 4.06
C SER A 79 -3.16 -8.50 5.13
N LEU A 80 -4.35 -8.54 5.75
CA LEU A 80 -4.71 -9.57 6.73
C LEU A 80 -4.80 -10.96 6.10
N ALA A 81 -5.39 -11.08 4.90
CA ALA A 81 -5.46 -12.34 4.17
C ALA A 81 -4.06 -12.87 3.82
N THR A 82 -3.14 -11.98 3.42
CA THR A 82 -1.74 -12.32 3.17
C THR A 82 -1.05 -12.81 4.44
N LEU A 83 -1.20 -12.10 5.56
CA LEU A 83 -0.64 -12.54 6.85
C LEU A 83 -1.17 -13.92 7.24
N LEU A 84 -2.50 -14.13 7.15
CA LEU A 84 -3.12 -15.41 7.44
C LEU A 84 -2.56 -16.53 6.55
N PHE A 85 -2.40 -16.27 5.26
CA PHE A 85 -1.85 -17.24 4.30
C PHE A 85 -0.42 -17.64 4.67
N ILE A 86 0.43 -16.69 5.07
CA ILE A 86 1.80 -16.92 5.51
C ILE A 86 1.84 -17.82 6.75
N PHE A 87 0.97 -17.56 7.73
CA PHE A 87 0.90 -18.38 8.94
C PHE A 87 0.36 -19.79 8.67
N LEU A 88 -0.59 -19.94 7.74
CA LEU A 88 -1.15 -21.25 7.38
C LEU A 88 -0.19 -22.08 6.52
N LYS A 89 0.62 -21.44 5.67
CA LYS A 89 1.58 -22.11 4.78
C LYS A 89 2.96 -21.44 4.81
N PRO A 90 3.71 -21.58 5.92
CA PRO A 90 5.03 -20.97 6.05
C PRO A 90 6.06 -21.54 5.07
N SER A 91 5.85 -22.76 4.54
CA SER A 91 6.75 -23.43 3.60
C SER A 91 6.80 -22.79 2.19
N LEU A 92 5.93 -21.82 1.89
CA LEU A 92 5.86 -21.14 0.59
C LEU A 92 6.69 -19.85 0.52
N ILE A 93 7.41 -19.49 1.59
CA ILE A 93 8.19 -18.26 1.73
C ILE A 93 9.66 -18.63 1.85
#